data_AF-A0ABD2WUB4-F1
#
_entry.id   AF-A0ABD2WUB4-F1
#
_cell.length_a   1.000
_cell.length_b   1.000
_cell.length_c   1.000
_cell.angle_alpha   90.00
_cell.angle_beta   90.00
_cell.angle_gamma   90.00
#
_symmetry.space_group_name_H-M   'P 1'
#
loop_
_entity.id
_entity.type
_entity.pdbx_description
1 polymer ?
#
loop_
_entity_poly.entity_id
_entity_poly.type
_entity_poly.pdbx_seq_one_letter_code
_entity_poly.pdbx_strand_id
1 'polypeptide(L)'
;MEAHKEEEYEDKRFINCNSNPTLQSLAQMHGMFPHSANVSNLKNRKSPFFTGLVDDGPGGNLLEEPGVPGGGGGGGGQLDGVVPVGVLGQPGHHQAPLSSPSRSSPHSQGSETGERFSRKVFVGGLPPDIAEEEITSSFQCFGALVVDWPHKAESKSYFPPKGYAFLLFQDESSVQQLIDACIQDEDKLYLCVSSPTIKDKPVQIRPWRLSDADFVLDASMPLDPRKTVFVGGVPRPLKAVELAMIMDRLYGGVCYAGIDTDPELKYPKGAGRVAFSNQQSYIAAISARFVQLQHSDIDKRVEVKPYVLDDQMCDECQGQRCGGKFAPFFCANVTCLQYYCEHCWATIHSRPGREFHKPLVKEGADRPRAVPFRWC
;
A
#
# COMPACT_ATOMS: atom_id res chain seq x y z
N MET A 1 4.01 -18.36 -19.68
CA MET A 1 4.10 -17.00 -20.27
C MET A 1 2.73 -16.40 -20.58
N GLU A 2 1.84 -17.02 -21.35
CA GLU A 2 0.54 -16.41 -21.71
C GLU A 2 -0.34 -16.01 -20.52
N ALA A 3 -0.40 -16.83 -19.46
CA ALA A 3 -1.21 -16.56 -18.27
C ALA A 3 -0.95 -15.17 -17.61
N HIS A 4 0.25 -14.60 -17.75
CA HIS A 4 0.58 -13.27 -17.21
C HIS A 4 0.08 -12.11 -18.08
N LYS A 5 -0.21 -12.34 -19.37
CA LYS A 5 -0.57 -11.28 -20.34
C LYS A 5 -2.08 -10.97 -20.41
N GLU A 6 -2.92 -11.82 -19.83
CA GLU A 6 -4.39 -11.68 -19.93
C GLU A 6 -5.10 -11.53 -18.57
N GLU A 7 -4.36 -11.39 -17.47
CA GLU A 7 -4.84 -10.72 -16.25
C GLU A 7 -5.13 -9.21 -16.50
N GLU A 8 -4.95 -8.74 -17.73
CA GLU A 8 -4.89 -7.34 -18.15
C GLU A 8 -6.13 -6.84 -18.92
N TYR A 9 -6.92 -7.73 -19.52
CA TYR A 9 -8.01 -7.32 -20.42
C TYR A 9 -9.35 -7.09 -19.70
N GLU A 10 -9.50 -7.62 -18.48
CA GLU A 10 -10.78 -8.02 -17.89
C GLU A 10 -11.35 -7.09 -16.81
N ASP A 11 -10.96 -5.80 -16.75
CA ASP A 11 -11.76 -4.83 -15.98
C ASP A 11 -11.75 -3.39 -16.54
N LYS A 12 -12.89 -2.99 -17.10
CA LYS A 12 -13.23 -1.61 -17.48
C LYS A 12 -14.44 -1.08 -16.71
N ARG A 13 -14.78 -1.62 -15.54
CA ARG A 13 -15.99 -1.27 -14.78
C ARG A 13 -15.71 -0.79 -13.35
N PHE A 14 -15.49 0.53 -13.26
CA PHE A 14 -15.84 1.36 -12.09
C PHE A 14 -15.29 0.90 -10.74
N ILE A 15 -14.02 1.21 -10.50
CA ILE A 15 -13.42 1.17 -9.16
C ILE A 15 -14.10 2.24 -8.28
N ASN A 16 -14.76 1.81 -7.21
CA ASN A 16 -15.19 2.68 -6.11
C ASN A 16 -14.20 2.54 -4.95
N CYS A 17 -13.37 3.56 -4.72
CA CYS A 17 -12.38 3.56 -3.65
C CYS A 17 -13.02 3.96 -2.32
N ASN A 18 -13.46 2.98 -1.51
CA ASN A 18 -14.00 3.26 -0.18
C ASN A 18 -13.37 2.36 0.90
N SER A 19 -12.91 3.01 1.99
CA SER A 19 -12.56 2.44 3.31
C SER A 19 -11.77 1.13 3.37
N ASN A 20 -10.46 1.20 3.08
CA ASN A 20 -9.49 0.34 3.76
C ASN A 20 -8.93 1.09 4.99
N PRO A 21 -9.21 0.66 6.23
CA PRO A 21 -8.91 1.45 7.43
C PRO A 21 -7.42 1.61 7.74
N THR A 22 -6.50 0.89 7.05
CA THR A 22 -5.07 0.89 7.37
C THR A 22 -4.45 2.29 7.36
N LEU A 23 -4.80 3.16 6.39
CA LEU A 23 -4.26 4.53 6.33
C LEU A 23 -4.80 5.45 7.42
N GLN A 24 -6.10 5.39 7.74
CA GLN A 24 -6.68 6.14 8.85
C GLN A 24 -6.12 5.64 10.20
N SER A 25 -5.97 4.32 10.36
CA SER A 25 -5.41 3.70 11.56
C SER A 25 -3.94 4.03 11.74
N LEU A 26 -3.10 3.98 10.68
CA LEU A 26 -1.71 4.43 10.73
C LEU A 26 -1.62 5.91 11.14
N ALA A 27 -2.37 6.78 10.47
CA ALA A 27 -2.41 8.21 10.81
C ALA A 27 -2.85 8.49 12.26
N GLN A 28 -3.70 7.65 12.85
CA GLN A 28 -4.11 7.72 14.26
C GLN A 28 -3.08 7.11 15.22
N MET A 29 -2.44 6.00 14.86
CA MET A 29 -1.45 5.28 15.68
C MET A 29 -0.18 6.10 15.95
N HIS A 30 0.24 6.94 15.00
CA HIS A 30 1.36 7.87 15.19
C HIS A 30 1.11 8.93 16.29
N GLY A 31 -0.12 9.07 16.79
CA GLY A 31 -0.46 10.01 17.88
C GLY A 31 -0.16 9.53 19.30
N MET A 32 0.32 8.30 19.52
CA MET A 32 0.33 7.68 20.87
C MET A 32 1.67 7.12 21.39
N PHE A 33 2.80 7.32 20.72
CA PHE A 33 4.11 6.78 21.16
C PHE A 33 5.20 7.86 21.34
N PRO A 34 5.94 7.86 22.47
CA PRO A 34 7.08 8.75 22.69
C PRO A 34 8.33 8.31 21.91
N HIS A 35 9.26 9.24 21.68
CA HIS A 35 10.51 8.95 20.97
C HIS A 35 11.41 7.95 21.71
N SER A 36 11.96 6.95 20.99
CA SER A 36 13.42 6.80 20.78
C SER A 36 13.78 5.48 20.09
N ALA A 37 14.37 5.55 18.90
CA ALA A 37 15.25 4.52 18.35
C ALA A 37 16.21 5.16 17.33
N ASN A 38 17.52 4.99 17.50
CA ASN A 38 18.53 5.61 16.65
C ASN A 38 19.16 4.56 15.71
N VAL A 39 18.99 4.73 14.40
CA VAL A 39 19.60 3.86 13.38
C VAL A 39 20.44 4.70 12.42
N SER A 40 21.72 4.84 12.76
CA SER A 40 22.68 5.66 12.02
C SER A 40 23.89 4.85 11.51
N ASN A 41 23.63 3.78 10.75
CA ASN A 41 24.66 3.15 9.90
C ASN A 41 24.10 2.22 8.80
N LEU A 42 24.02 2.71 7.55
CA LEU A 42 24.41 1.93 6.36
C LEU A 42 24.61 2.82 5.11
N LYS A 43 25.63 3.69 5.14
CA LYS A 43 26.20 4.26 3.90
C LYS A 43 27.52 3.56 3.58
N ASN A 44 27.81 3.46 2.29
CA ASN A 44 29.10 3.07 1.70
C ASN A 44 29.52 1.57 1.78
N ARG A 45 29.01 0.76 0.84
CA ARG A 45 29.82 -0.28 0.17
C ARG A 45 29.67 -0.11 -1.34
N LYS A 46 30.74 0.35 -2.02
CA LYS A 46 30.85 0.32 -3.48
C LYS A 46 31.14 -1.11 -3.94
N SER A 47 30.68 -1.47 -5.14
CA SER A 47 31.05 -2.71 -5.81
C SER A 47 32.48 -2.65 -6.35
N PRO A 48 33.24 -3.76 -6.34
CA PRO A 48 34.46 -3.90 -7.13
C PRO A 48 34.09 -4.32 -8.56
N PHE A 49 34.63 -3.61 -9.55
CA PHE A 49 34.66 -4.08 -10.94
C PHE A 49 36.11 -4.39 -11.33
N PHE A 50 36.31 -5.50 -12.05
CA PHE A 50 37.63 -5.93 -12.49
C PHE A 50 38.21 -4.94 -13.53
N THR A 51 39.52 -4.70 -13.48
CA THR A 51 40.23 -3.80 -14.40
C THR A 51 41.09 -4.60 -15.39
N GLY A 52 41.07 -4.23 -16.66
CA GLY A 52 42.01 -4.73 -17.69
C GLY A 52 43.16 -3.73 -17.91
N LEU A 53 44.30 -4.21 -18.42
CA LEU A 53 45.49 -3.40 -18.70
C LEU A 53 45.43 -2.74 -20.09
N VAL A 54 45.85 -1.46 -20.18
CA VAL A 54 46.64 -0.72 -21.22
C VAL A 54 46.49 0.79 -20.96
N ASP A 55 47.42 1.72 -21.23
CA ASP A 55 48.88 1.71 -21.50
C ASP A 55 49.46 3.13 -21.18
N ASP A 56 50.78 3.33 -21.36
CA ASP A 56 51.68 4.47 -21.06
C ASP A 56 51.20 5.96 -21.18
N GLY A 57 51.92 6.88 -20.50
CA GLY A 57 52.00 8.32 -20.86
C GLY A 57 51.88 9.36 -19.71
N PRO A 58 52.93 10.15 -19.37
CA PRO A 58 52.93 11.04 -18.19
C PRO A 58 52.96 12.58 -18.44
N GLY A 59 52.43 13.35 -17.47
CA GLY A 59 52.61 14.82 -17.30
C GLY A 59 51.31 15.57 -16.93
N GLY A 60 51.28 16.64 -16.13
CA GLY A 60 52.31 17.30 -15.31
C GLY A 60 51.82 18.64 -14.70
N ASN A 61 52.47 19.13 -13.64
CA ASN A 61 52.27 20.44 -12.93
C ASN A 61 50.97 20.60 -12.08
N LEU A 62 51.02 20.99 -10.79
CA LEU A 62 51.24 22.33 -10.14
C LEU A 62 49.91 23.16 -10.13
N LEU A 63 49.38 23.78 -9.05
CA LEU A 63 49.89 24.44 -7.81
C LEU A 63 48.93 24.16 -6.60
N GLU A 64 49.36 24.03 -5.34
CA GLU A 64 49.53 25.07 -4.27
C GLU A 64 48.29 26.00 -4.02
N GLU A 65 47.55 25.89 -2.88
CA GLU A 65 47.75 26.49 -1.50
C GLU A 65 47.01 27.86 -1.32
N PRO A 66 46.82 28.46 -0.12
CA PRO A 66 46.45 27.99 1.24
C PRO A 66 45.11 28.65 1.73
N GLY A 67 44.61 28.66 2.99
CA GLY A 67 44.88 27.89 4.23
C GLY A 67 44.66 28.65 5.57
N VAL A 68 43.68 28.23 6.42
CA VAL A 68 43.62 28.40 7.93
C VAL A 68 43.35 29.86 8.45
N PRO A 69 43.06 30.20 9.75
CA PRO A 69 42.40 29.58 10.95
C PRO A 69 41.00 30.21 11.27
N GLY A 70 40.29 30.04 12.41
CA GLY A 70 40.39 29.17 13.61
C GLY A 70 39.92 29.84 14.94
N GLY A 71 39.41 29.04 15.91
CA GLY A 71 39.07 29.46 17.31
C GLY A 71 37.60 29.87 17.57
N GLY A 72 37.05 29.83 18.79
CA GLY A 72 37.54 29.23 20.05
C GLY A 72 36.90 29.79 21.35
N GLY A 73 36.17 28.95 22.11
CA GLY A 73 35.58 29.29 23.43
C GLY A 73 34.29 30.15 23.39
N GLY A 74 33.50 30.27 24.46
CA GLY A 74 33.52 29.57 25.76
C GLY A 74 33.14 30.48 26.94
N GLY A 75 32.04 30.21 27.65
CA GLY A 75 31.66 30.93 28.88
C GLY A 75 30.15 30.91 29.17
N GLY A 76 29.78 30.86 30.45
CA GLY A 76 28.41 30.99 30.94
C GLY A 76 28.33 31.95 32.13
N GLY A 77 27.12 32.31 32.58
CA GLY A 77 26.91 33.18 33.74
C GLY A 77 25.46 33.13 34.23
N GLN A 78 25.28 33.21 35.55
CA GLN A 78 23.99 33.09 36.23
C GLN A 78 23.88 34.10 37.39
N LEU A 79 22.70 34.70 37.52
CA LEU A 79 22.17 35.48 38.65
C LEU A 79 20.64 35.51 38.45
N ASP A 80 19.76 35.20 39.41
CA ASP A 80 19.50 35.85 40.71
C ASP A 80 18.97 37.29 40.58
N GLY A 81 17.79 37.66 41.11
CA GLY A 81 16.78 36.85 41.83
C GLY A 81 15.63 37.67 42.46
N VAL A 82 14.97 37.08 43.47
CA VAL A 82 14.04 37.62 44.49
C VAL A 82 12.61 38.11 44.16
N VAL A 83 11.73 37.92 45.15
CA VAL A 83 10.27 38.15 45.26
C VAL A 83 10.00 39.18 46.42
N PRO A 84 8.94 39.28 47.30
CA PRO A 84 7.73 38.47 47.60
C PRO A 84 6.38 39.23 47.88
N VAL A 85 5.35 38.48 48.32
CA VAL A 85 4.11 38.86 49.08
C VAL A 85 2.95 39.55 48.31
N GLY A 86 1.66 39.16 48.46
CA GLY A 86 1.06 38.00 49.17
C GLY A 86 -0.40 38.24 49.65
N VAL A 87 -1.02 37.25 50.33
CA VAL A 87 -2.33 37.28 51.06
C VAL A 87 -3.60 37.40 50.16
N LEU A 88 -4.79 36.79 50.39
CA LEU A 88 -5.38 35.62 51.10
C LEU A 88 -6.79 35.36 50.45
N GLY A 89 -7.56 34.27 50.63
CA GLY A 89 -7.31 32.97 51.29
C GLY A 89 -8.60 32.26 51.79
N GLN A 90 -8.86 31.01 51.33
CA GLN A 90 -9.91 30.04 51.75
C GLN A 90 -11.39 30.33 51.39
N PRO A 91 -12.29 29.31 51.35
CA PRO A 91 -12.14 27.84 51.27
C PRO A 91 -12.67 27.27 49.91
N GLY A 92 -12.70 25.96 49.60
CA GLY A 92 -12.19 24.75 50.28
C GLY A 92 -13.22 23.60 50.38
N HIS A 93 -13.03 22.49 49.64
CA HIS A 93 -13.79 21.22 49.81
C HIS A 93 -12.99 19.97 49.38
N HIS A 94 -13.27 18.84 50.03
CA HIS A 94 -12.43 17.63 50.05
C HIS A 94 -12.50 16.72 48.81
N GLN A 95 -11.33 16.21 48.35
CA GLN A 95 -11.15 14.80 47.93
C GLN A 95 -9.67 14.42 47.84
N ALA A 96 -9.35 13.14 48.07
CA ALA A 96 -7.98 12.60 48.05
C ALA A 96 -7.68 11.85 46.74
N PRO A 97 -6.40 11.76 46.30
CA PRO A 97 -6.05 11.04 45.08
C PRO A 97 -6.23 9.53 45.27
N LEU A 98 -7.22 8.94 44.59
CA LEU A 98 -7.45 7.49 44.60
C LEU A 98 -6.54 6.77 43.59
N SER A 99 -5.89 5.71 44.08
CA SER A 99 -4.92 4.91 43.35
C SER A 99 -5.50 4.20 42.13
N SER A 100 -4.69 4.05 41.08
CA SER A 100 -5.07 3.40 39.82
C SER A 100 -5.47 1.93 40.03
N PRO A 101 -6.68 1.49 39.60
CA PRO A 101 -7.04 0.09 39.59
C PRO A 101 -6.29 -0.62 38.46
N SER A 102 -5.19 -1.30 38.79
CA SER A 102 -4.43 -2.14 37.86
C SER A 102 -5.27 -3.34 37.44
N ARG A 103 -6.05 -3.20 36.36
CA ARG A 103 -6.82 -4.30 35.77
C ARG A 103 -5.96 -5.02 34.74
N SER A 104 -5.39 -6.14 35.17
CA SER A 104 -4.54 -7.03 34.37
C SER A 104 -5.15 -7.32 33.00
N SER A 105 -4.34 -7.21 31.95
CA SER A 105 -4.72 -7.67 30.62
C SER A 105 -5.05 -9.17 30.66
N PRO A 106 -6.08 -9.65 29.94
CA PRO A 106 -6.13 -11.04 29.52
C PRO A 106 -5.02 -11.24 28.49
N HIS A 107 -3.81 -11.53 28.97
CA HIS A 107 -2.66 -11.82 28.13
C HIS A 107 -2.81 -13.24 27.57
N SER A 108 -3.65 -13.39 26.55
CA SER A 108 -3.81 -14.61 25.79
C SER A 108 -2.43 -15.07 25.29
N GLN A 109 -1.90 -16.16 25.86
CA GLN A 109 -0.64 -16.73 25.40
C GLN A 109 -0.86 -17.29 23.99
N GLY A 110 -0.31 -16.59 23.00
CA GLY A 110 -0.38 -16.95 21.59
C GLY A 110 0.76 -16.24 20.87
N SER A 111 1.93 -16.87 20.86
CA SER A 111 3.10 -16.40 20.11
C SER A 111 2.92 -16.71 18.61
N GLU A 112 1.88 -16.14 18.00
CA GLU A 112 1.62 -16.25 16.58
C GLU A 112 2.50 -15.28 15.78
N THR A 113 3.82 -15.46 15.91
CA THR A 113 4.80 -14.95 14.94
C THR A 113 4.84 -15.85 13.71
N GLY A 114 3.66 -16.22 13.21
CA GLY A 114 3.46 -16.98 11.98
C GLY A 114 3.29 -16.06 10.79
N GLU A 115 3.65 -16.54 9.60
CA GLU A 115 3.34 -15.84 8.36
C GLU A 115 1.84 -15.98 8.07
N ARG A 116 1.20 -14.87 7.69
CA ARG A 116 -0.25 -14.83 7.46
C ARG A 116 -0.59 -14.68 5.99
N PHE A 117 -1.65 -15.36 5.55
CA PHE A 117 -1.97 -15.52 4.13
C PHE A 117 -3.43 -15.25 3.80
N SER A 118 -3.68 -14.83 2.55
CA SER A 118 -5.02 -14.75 2.00
C SER A 118 -5.60 -16.16 1.84
N ARG A 119 -6.87 -16.32 2.22
CA ARG A 119 -7.68 -17.51 1.94
C ARG A 119 -7.86 -17.79 0.44
N LYS A 120 -7.56 -16.82 -0.44
CA LYS A 120 -7.51 -17.02 -1.90
C LYS A 120 -6.07 -17.30 -2.34
N VAL A 121 -5.87 -18.45 -2.96
CA VAL A 121 -4.57 -18.94 -3.45
C VAL A 121 -4.66 -19.14 -4.97
N PHE A 122 -3.66 -18.71 -5.73
CA PHE A 122 -3.57 -19.00 -7.16
C PHE A 122 -2.90 -20.37 -7.39
N VAL A 123 -3.43 -21.14 -8.34
CA VAL A 123 -2.86 -22.41 -8.80
C VAL A 123 -2.68 -22.35 -10.32
N GLY A 124 -1.43 -22.49 -10.80
CA GLY A 124 -1.09 -22.35 -12.21
C GLY A 124 -0.39 -23.56 -12.80
N GLY A 125 -0.54 -23.78 -14.11
CA GLY A 125 0.05 -24.92 -14.81
C GLY A 125 -0.76 -26.21 -14.71
N LEU A 126 -2.04 -26.15 -14.33
CA LEU A 126 -2.97 -27.28 -14.25
C LEU A 126 -2.96 -28.14 -15.54
N PRO A 127 -3.27 -29.45 -15.47
CA PRO A 127 -3.58 -30.23 -16.67
C PRO A 127 -4.73 -29.59 -17.46
N PRO A 128 -4.73 -29.65 -18.80
CA PRO A 128 -5.80 -29.06 -19.62
C PRO A 128 -7.13 -29.83 -19.52
N ASP A 129 -7.09 -31.05 -18.97
CA ASP A 129 -8.19 -32.01 -18.83
C ASP A 129 -8.59 -32.25 -17.35
N ILE A 130 -8.11 -31.43 -16.41
CA ILE A 130 -8.55 -31.51 -15.01
C ILE A 130 -9.86 -30.71 -14.82
N ALA A 131 -10.87 -31.30 -14.20
CA ALA A 131 -12.11 -30.60 -13.86
C ALA A 131 -12.08 -30.06 -12.43
N GLU A 132 -13.14 -29.33 -12.04
CA GLU A 132 -13.31 -28.85 -10.67
C GLU A 132 -13.25 -29.97 -9.63
N GLU A 133 -13.78 -31.13 -9.96
CA GLU A 133 -13.89 -32.28 -9.07
C GLU A 133 -12.52 -32.87 -8.72
N GLU A 134 -11.60 -33.03 -9.68
CA GLU A 134 -10.23 -33.49 -9.36
C GLU A 134 -9.38 -32.41 -8.70
N ILE A 135 -9.57 -31.11 -9.04
CA ILE A 135 -8.92 -30.01 -8.33
C ILE A 135 -9.36 -30.03 -6.86
N THR A 136 -10.67 -30.05 -6.61
CA THR A 136 -11.24 -30.09 -5.25
C THR A 136 -10.73 -31.33 -4.50
N SER A 137 -10.75 -32.50 -5.15
CA SER A 137 -10.24 -33.74 -4.56
C SER A 137 -8.76 -33.69 -4.18
N SER A 138 -7.95 -32.93 -4.92
CA SER A 138 -6.51 -32.78 -4.69
C SER A 138 -6.17 -31.82 -3.54
N PHE A 139 -7.04 -30.84 -3.24
CA PHE A 139 -6.76 -29.78 -2.25
C PHE A 139 -7.66 -29.82 -1.00
N GLN A 140 -8.78 -30.54 -1.02
CA GLN A 140 -9.71 -30.65 0.13
C GLN A 140 -9.08 -31.27 1.40
N CYS A 141 -7.97 -31.99 1.25
CA CYS A 141 -7.20 -32.56 2.37
C CYS A 141 -6.61 -31.50 3.31
N PHE A 142 -6.43 -30.26 2.83
CA PHE A 142 -5.97 -29.12 3.65
C PHE A 142 -7.14 -28.40 4.35
N GLY A 143 -8.38 -28.62 3.91
CA GLY A 143 -9.61 -28.05 4.47
C GLY A 143 -10.67 -27.72 3.41
N ALA A 144 -11.83 -27.25 3.86
CA ALA A 144 -12.94 -26.87 2.99
C ALA A 144 -12.56 -25.69 2.07
N LEU A 145 -12.88 -25.80 0.79
CA LEU A 145 -12.54 -24.81 -0.24
C LEU A 145 -13.57 -24.76 -1.37
N VAL A 146 -13.57 -23.66 -2.12
CA VAL A 146 -14.27 -23.50 -3.40
C VAL A 146 -13.25 -23.25 -4.50
N VAL A 147 -13.37 -23.91 -5.65
CA VAL A 147 -12.53 -23.65 -6.83
C VAL A 147 -13.19 -22.58 -7.71
N ASP A 148 -12.43 -21.56 -8.10
CA ASP A 148 -12.91 -20.41 -8.87
C ASP A 148 -11.98 -20.07 -10.04
N TRP A 149 -12.54 -19.58 -11.15
CA TRP A 149 -11.77 -19.05 -12.28
C TRP A 149 -12.62 -18.06 -13.10
N PRO A 150 -12.00 -17.14 -13.85
CA PRO A 150 -12.73 -16.14 -14.65
C PRO A 150 -13.78 -16.76 -15.59
N HIS A 151 -14.95 -16.14 -15.64
CA HIS A 151 -16.13 -16.59 -16.40
C HIS A 151 -16.67 -18.00 -16.10
N LYS A 152 -16.29 -18.66 -14.98
CA LYS A 152 -16.80 -19.99 -14.61
C LYS A 152 -18.34 -20.07 -14.66
N ALA A 153 -19.01 -19.14 -13.97
CA ALA A 153 -20.48 -19.07 -13.89
C ALA A 153 -21.18 -18.74 -15.23
N GLU A 154 -20.49 -18.06 -16.15
CA GLU A 154 -21.03 -17.61 -17.44
C GLU A 154 -20.83 -18.67 -18.53
N SER A 155 -19.65 -19.29 -18.56
CA SER A 155 -19.23 -20.27 -19.56
C SER A 155 -19.84 -21.65 -19.37
N LYS A 156 -20.19 -22.03 -18.13
CA LYS A 156 -20.50 -23.41 -17.72
C LYS A 156 -19.41 -24.43 -18.10
N SER A 157 -18.16 -23.97 -18.25
CA SER A 157 -17.01 -24.87 -18.39
C SER A 157 -16.77 -25.60 -17.07
N TYR A 158 -16.54 -26.91 -17.13
CA TYR A 158 -16.01 -27.69 -16.01
C TYR A 158 -14.47 -27.59 -15.92
N PHE A 159 -13.82 -27.13 -16.99
CA PHE A 159 -12.37 -27.05 -17.11
C PHE A 159 -11.87 -25.60 -16.94
N PRO A 160 -10.76 -25.38 -16.21
CA PRO A 160 -10.16 -24.07 -16.01
C PRO A 160 -9.47 -23.57 -17.30
N PRO A 161 -9.88 -22.43 -17.88
CA PRO A 161 -9.29 -21.93 -19.11
C PRO A 161 -7.81 -21.58 -18.92
N LYS A 162 -6.97 -21.97 -19.89
CA LYS A 162 -5.52 -21.67 -19.92
C LYS A 162 -4.73 -22.30 -18.74
N GLY A 163 -5.30 -23.29 -18.05
CA GLY A 163 -4.59 -24.11 -17.07
C GLY A 163 -4.24 -23.39 -15.76
N TYR A 164 -5.12 -22.50 -15.28
CA TYR A 164 -5.00 -21.91 -13.93
C TYR A 164 -6.37 -21.74 -13.26
N ALA A 165 -6.38 -21.77 -11.93
CA ALA A 165 -7.55 -21.56 -11.11
C ALA A 165 -7.17 -20.84 -9.81
N PHE A 166 -8.18 -20.52 -9.01
CA PHE A 166 -8.01 -20.06 -7.64
C PHE A 166 -8.70 -21.02 -6.66
N LEU A 167 -8.03 -21.31 -5.54
CA LEU A 167 -8.63 -21.98 -4.39
C LEU A 167 -9.08 -20.90 -3.40
N LEU A 168 -10.34 -20.94 -2.97
CA LEU A 168 -10.89 -20.08 -1.92
C LEU A 168 -11.17 -20.96 -0.71
N PHE A 169 -10.22 -21.05 0.21
CA PHE A 169 -10.37 -21.82 1.45
C PHE A 169 -11.35 -21.12 2.41
N GLN A 170 -12.04 -21.92 3.23
CA GLN A 170 -12.88 -21.40 4.31
C GLN A 170 -12.03 -20.73 5.40
N ASP A 171 -10.90 -21.35 5.76
CA ASP A 171 -10.00 -20.96 6.84
C ASP A 171 -8.58 -20.61 6.36
N GLU A 172 -7.86 -19.80 7.14
CA GLU A 172 -6.47 -19.39 6.85
C GLU A 172 -5.45 -20.50 7.18
N SER A 173 -5.72 -21.32 8.19
CA SER A 173 -4.89 -22.48 8.56
C SER A 173 -4.82 -23.54 7.45
N SER A 174 -5.83 -23.64 6.59
CA SER A 174 -5.82 -24.51 5.41
C SER A 174 -4.79 -24.05 4.36
N VAL A 175 -4.57 -22.74 4.24
CA VAL A 175 -3.55 -22.18 3.36
C VAL A 175 -2.15 -22.47 3.90
N GLN A 176 -1.96 -22.39 5.23
CA GLN A 176 -0.69 -22.78 5.84
C GLN A 176 -0.40 -24.27 5.63
N GLN A 177 -1.36 -25.16 5.89
CA GLN A 177 -1.20 -26.61 5.65
C GLN A 177 -0.89 -26.94 4.17
N LEU A 178 -1.48 -26.22 3.22
CA LEU A 178 -1.14 -26.34 1.80
C LEU A 178 0.32 -25.91 1.54
N ILE A 179 0.77 -24.80 2.13
CA ILE A 179 2.16 -24.31 2.00
C ILE A 179 3.15 -25.32 2.60
N ASP A 180 2.87 -25.83 3.80
CA ASP A 180 3.72 -26.80 4.52
C ASP A 180 3.85 -28.14 3.78
N ALA A 181 2.89 -28.47 2.91
CA ALA A 181 2.89 -29.66 2.06
C ALA A 181 3.45 -29.43 0.64
N CYS A 182 3.80 -28.19 0.27
CA CYS A 182 4.37 -27.88 -1.04
C CYS A 182 5.86 -28.25 -1.13
N ILE A 183 6.28 -28.65 -2.32
CA ILE A 183 7.68 -28.72 -2.73
C ILE A 183 8.13 -27.29 -3.05
N GLN A 184 9.15 -26.79 -2.35
CA GLN A 184 9.76 -25.48 -2.64
C GLN A 184 10.90 -25.62 -3.64
N ASP A 185 10.88 -24.82 -4.71
CA ASP A 185 11.92 -24.73 -5.73
C ASP A 185 12.04 -23.29 -6.26
N GLU A 186 13.25 -22.72 -6.27
CA GLU A 186 13.53 -21.32 -6.63
C GLU A 186 12.51 -20.29 -6.09
N ASP A 187 12.23 -20.33 -4.77
CA ASP A 187 11.23 -19.51 -4.06
C ASP A 187 9.78 -19.59 -4.59
N LYS A 188 9.48 -20.62 -5.39
CA LYS A 188 8.13 -20.99 -5.84
C LYS A 188 7.69 -22.24 -5.07
N LEU A 189 6.39 -22.39 -4.89
CA LEU A 189 5.78 -23.56 -4.28
C LEU A 189 5.09 -24.41 -5.35
N TYR A 190 5.21 -25.73 -5.23
CA TYR A 190 4.60 -26.70 -6.15
C TYR A 190 3.90 -27.83 -5.40
N LEU A 191 2.74 -28.26 -5.90
CA LEU A 191 2.08 -29.49 -5.49
C LEU A 191 1.84 -30.36 -6.71
N CYS A 192 1.92 -31.68 -6.59
CA CYS A 192 1.57 -32.59 -7.68
C CYS A 192 0.05 -32.84 -7.70
N VAL A 193 -0.57 -32.71 -8.88
CA VAL A 193 -1.98 -33.07 -9.11
C VAL A 193 -2.12 -33.99 -10.33
N SER A 194 -3.20 -34.76 -10.37
CA SER A 194 -3.49 -35.70 -11.46
C SER A 194 -4.84 -35.39 -12.10
N SER A 195 -4.89 -35.45 -13.43
CA SER A 195 -6.11 -35.45 -14.25
C SER A 195 -6.38 -36.86 -14.80
N PRO A 196 -7.43 -37.09 -15.61
CA PRO A 196 -7.63 -38.38 -16.27
C PRO A 196 -6.42 -38.83 -17.10
N THR A 197 -5.82 -37.95 -17.92
CA THR A 197 -4.73 -38.31 -18.84
C THR A 197 -3.32 -38.02 -18.34
N ILE A 198 -3.12 -37.08 -17.40
CA ILE A 198 -1.80 -36.70 -16.88
C ILE A 198 -1.74 -37.04 -15.39
N LYS A 199 -0.69 -37.77 -14.96
CA LYS A 199 -0.44 -38.08 -13.55
C LYS A 199 0.71 -37.24 -12.99
N ASP A 200 0.61 -36.92 -11.71
CA ASP A 200 1.65 -36.29 -10.87
C ASP A 200 2.28 -35.04 -11.49
N LYS A 201 1.45 -34.21 -12.13
CA LYS A 201 1.89 -32.96 -12.75
C LYS A 201 2.18 -31.94 -11.65
N PRO A 202 3.40 -31.40 -11.54
CA PRO A 202 3.67 -30.30 -10.61
C PRO A 202 2.94 -29.04 -11.10
N VAL A 203 2.09 -28.48 -10.23
CA VAL A 203 1.37 -27.22 -10.46
C VAL A 203 1.83 -26.18 -9.46
N GLN A 204 2.00 -24.95 -9.94
CA GLN A 204 2.57 -23.86 -9.15
C GLN A 204 1.51 -23.29 -8.20
N ILE A 205 1.78 -23.37 -6.90
CA ILE A 205 0.96 -22.78 -5.84
C ILE A 205 1.51 -21.39 -5.52
N ARG A 206 0.63 -20.38 -5.49
CA ARG A 206 1.00 -18.99 -5.20
C ARG A 206 0.03 -18.38 -4.18
N PRO A 207 0.31 -18.51 -2.87
CA PRO A 207 -0.46 -17.83 -1.84
C PRO A 207 -0.13 -16.33 -1.83
N TRP A 208 -1.08 -15.49 -1.41
CA TRP A 208 -0.79 -14.07 -1.15
C TRP A 208 -0.49 -13.85 0.33
N ARG A 209 0.70 -13.35 0.67
CA ARG A 209 1.09 -13.04 2.05
C ARG A 209 0.50 -11.69 2.48
N LEU A 210 -0.17 -11.65 3.62
CA LEU A 210 -0.89 -10.44 4.07
C LEU A 210 0.06 -9.26 4.40
N SER A 211 1.31 -9.53 4.80
CA SER A 211 2.32 -8.49 5.00
C SER A 211 2.76 -7.78 3.72
N ASP A 212 2.55 -8.38 2.55
CA ASP A 212 2.99 -7.82 1.27
C ASP A 212 2.01 -6.76 0.72
N ALA A 213 0.89 -6.54 1.42
CA ALA A 213 -0.17 -5.59 1.04
C ALA A 213 0.05 -4.15 1.53
N ASP A 214 0.95 -3.91 2.49
CA ASP A 214 1.22 -2.59 3.05
C ASP A 214 2.73 -2.47 3.37
N PHE A 215 3.38 -1.37 2.96
CA PHE A 215 4.80 -1.13 3.20
C PHE A 215 5.09 0.33 3.52
N VAL A 216 5.84 0.56 4.61
CA VAL A 216 6.31 1.89 5.03
C VAL A 216 7.80 1.99 4.72
N LEU A 217 8.19 2.95 3.88
CA LEU A 217 9.59 3.19 3.52
C LEU A 217 10.29 4.10 4.55
N ASP A 218 9.55 5.08 5.11
CA ASP A 218 10.01 5.96 6.18
C ASP A 218 8.88 6.17 7.21
N ALA A 219 9.04 5.56 8.39
CA ALA A 219 8.08 5.64 9.49
C ALA A 219 8.25 6.89 10.38
N SER A 220 9.24 7.74 10.11
CA SER A 220 9.43 9.02 10.82
C SER A 220 8.61 10.16 10.22
N MET A 221 8.18 10.02 8.96
CA MET A 221 7.43 11.04 8.23
C MET A 221 5.91 10.82 8.36
N PRO A 222 5.13 11.86 8.72
CA PRO A 222 3.68 11.72 8.85
C PRO A 222 3.03 11.46 7.49
N LEU A 223 2.21 10.41 7.42
CA LEU A 223 1.44 10.07 6.21
C LEU A 223 0.32 11.11 6.00
N ASP A 224 0.38 11.83 4.88
CA ASP A 224 -0.65 12.78 4.46
C ASP A 224 -1.54 12.14 3.37
N PRO A 225 -2.81 11.81 3.67
CA PRO A 225 -3.74 11.27 2.68
C PRO A 225 -3.91 12.14 1.44
N ARG A 226 -3.76 13.48 1.56
CA ARG A 226 -3.87 14.42 0.43
C ARG A 226 -2.66 14.40 -0.51
N LYS A 227 -1.54 13.80 -0.09
CA LYS A 227 -0.36 13.51 -0.93
C LYS A 227 -0.32 12.06 -1.43
N THR A 228 -1.45 11.34 -1.35
CA THR A 228 -1.56 9.96 -1.84
C THR A 228 -2.01 9.95 -3.30
N VAL A 229 -1.38 9.12 -4.11
CA VAL A 229 -1.82 8.80 -5.47
C VAL A 229 -2.41 7.38 -5.51
N PHE A 230 -3.46 7.21 -6.30
CA PHE A 230 -3.99 5.91 -6.71
C PHE A 230 -3.24 5.43 -7.96
N VAL A 231 -2.91 4.14 -8.02
CA VAL A 231 -2.22 3.48 -9.12
C VAL A 231 -3.09 2.31 -9.60
N GLY A 232 -3.69 2.43 -10.79
CA GLY A 232 -4.58 1.43 -11.37
C GLY A 232 -3.91 0.60 -12.46
N GLY A 233 -4.23 -0.71 -12.50
CA GLY A 233 -3.64 -1.66 -13.46
C GLY A 233 -2.34 -2.31 -12.99
N VAL A 234 -2.02 -2.20 -11.69
CA VAL A 234 -0.87 -2.85 -11.06
C VAL A 234 -0.92 -4.38 -11.29
N PRO A 235 0.18 -5.07 -11.67
CA PRO A 235 0.19 -6.54 -11.75
C PRO A 235 -0.16 -7.16 -10.39
N ARG A 236 -1.05 -8.16 -10.31
CA ARG A 236 -1.38 -8.79 -9.01
C ARG A 236 -0.19 -9.45 -8.28
N PRO A 237 0.89 -9.90 -8.95
CA PRO A 237 2.11 -10.35 -8.27
C PRO A 237 2.86 -9.27 -7.49
N LEU A 238 2.68 -7.99 -7.81
CA LEU A 238 3.50 -6.90 -7.29
C LEU A 238 3.21 -6.63 -5.81
N LYS A 239 4.26 -6.61 -4.99
CA LYS A 239 4.19 -6.33 -3.55
C LYS A 239 4.22 -4.82 -3.27
N ALA A 240 3.69 -4.41 -2.12
CA ALA A 240 3.70 -3.00 -1.70
C ALA A 240 5.13 -2.42 -1.63
N VAL A 241 6.11 -3.20 -1.16
CA VAL A 241 7.53 -2.80 -1.14
C VAL A 241 8.09 -2.54 -2.55
N GLU A 242 7.71 -3.34 -3.54
CA GLU A 242 8.20 -3.18 -4.91
C GLU A 242 7.59 -1.94 -5.57
N LEU A 243 6.28 -1.72 -5.36
CA LEU A 243 5.59 -0.51 -5.80
C LEU A 243 6.22 0.75 -5.18
N ALA A 244 6.56 0.72 -3.88
CA ALA A 244 7.26 1.81 -3.21
C ALA A 244 8.63 2.09 -3.85
N MET A 245 9.47 1.06 -4.02
CA MET A 245 10.83 1.20 -4.55
C MET A 245 10.86 1.68 -6.01
N ILE A 246 9.90 1.26 -6.84
CA ILE A 246 9.77 1.74 -8.22
C ILE A 246 9.34 3.22 -8.23
N MET A 247 8.33 3.59 -7.44
CA MET A 247 7.80 4.96 -7.42
C MET A 247 8.76 5.95 -6.76
N ASP A 248 9.54 5.52 -5.76
CA ASP A 248 10.61 6.34 -5.17
C ASP A 248 11.75 6.57 -6.15
N ARG A 249 12.15 5.55 -6.93
CA ARG A 249 13.15 5.72 -8.00
C ARG A 249 12.70 6.71 -9.08
N LEU A 250 11.39 6.83 -9.34
CA LEU A 250 10.83 7.69 -10.38
C LEU A 250 10.57 9.13 -9.92
N TYR A 251 10.11 9.32 -8.68
CA TYR A 251 9.64 10.62 -8.18
C TYR A 251 10.28 11.07 -6.87
N GLY A 252 10.94 10.17 -6.15
CA GLY A 252 11.53 10.39 -4.82
C GLY A 252 10.51 10.62 -3.70
N GLY A 253 10.97 10.47 -2.47
CA GLY A 253 10.25 10.87 -1.27
C GLY A 253 8.96 10.09 -1.02
N VAL A 254 8.84 8.84 -1.46
CA VAL A 254 7.76 7.94 -1.03
C VAL A 254 7.93 7.66 0.46
N CYS A 255 6.88 7.80 1.26
CA CYS A 255 6.88 7.38 2.67
C CYS A 255 6.17 6.04 2.87
N TYR A 256 5.18 5.72 2.03
CA TYR A 256 4.37 4.51 2.14
C TYR A 256 3.80 4.08 0.79
N ALA A 257 3.61 2.77 0.60
CA ALA A 257 2.77 2.21 -0.45
C ALA A 257 1.90 1.07 0.09
N GLY A 258 0.79 0.80 -0.59
CA GLY A 258 -0.06 -0.35 -0.31
C GLY A 258 -0.70 -0.89 -1.57
N ILE A 259 -1.01 -2.18 -1.58
CA ILE A 259 -1.79 -2.86 -2.60
C ILE A 259 -3.27 -2.82 -2.20
N ASP A 260 -4.15 -2.56 -3.16
CA ASP A 260 -5.59 -2.56 -2.92
C ASP A 260 -6.10 -4.01 -2.99
N THR A 261 -6.42 -4.55 -1.81
CA THR A 261 -6.88 -5.93 -1.62
C THR A 261 -8.39 -6.02 -1.46
N ASP A 262 -8.98 -7.17 -1.77
CA ASP A 262 -10.38 -7.44 -1.50
C ASP A 262 -10.75 -7.37 0.00
N PRO A 263 -11.88 -6.75 0.39
CA PRO A 263 -12.25 -6.63 1.80
C PRO A 263 -12.43 -7.96 2.55
N GLU A 264 -12.93 -9.02 1.90
CA GLU A 264 -13.25 -10.31 2.53
C GLU A 264 -12.08 -11.30 2.43
N LEU A 265 -11.43 -11.37 1.26
CA LEU A 265 -10.36 -12.35 1.00
C LEU A 265 -8.96 -11.79 1.23
N LYS A 266 -8.78 -10.48 1.33
CA LYS A 266 -7.48 -9.78 1.41
C LYS A 266 -6.52 -10.11 0.25
N TYR A 267 -7.07 -10.43 -0.92
CA TYR A 267 -6.32 -10.77 -2.14
C TYR A 267 -6.20 -9.55 -3.09
N PRO A 268 -5.08 -9.35 -3.82
CA PRO A 268 -4.88 -8.20 -4.71
C PRO A 268 -5.95 -8.03 -5.81
N LYS A 269 -6.38 -6.78 -6.02
CA LYS A 269 -7.36 -6.41 -7.06
C LYS A 269 -6.75 -5.80 -8.32
N GLY A 270 -5.42 -5.71 -8.42
CA GLY A 270 -4.73 -5.09 -9.55
C GLY A 270 -4.65 -3.56 -9.48
N ALA A 271 -4.64 -3.01 -8.27
CA ALA A 271 -4.49 -1.59 -7.99
C ALA A 271 -3.70 -1.39 -6.69
N GLY A 272 -3.27 -0.15 -6.43
CA GLY A 272 -2.58 0.23 -5.20
C GLY A 272 -2.58 1.73 -4.98
N ARG A 273 -1.92 2.14 -3.88
CA ARG A 273 -1.87 3.49 -3.35
C ARG A 273 -0.44 3.82 -2.93
N VAL A 274 0.03 5.03 -3.19
CA VAL A 274 1.40 5.48 -2.84
C VAL A 274 1.34 6.88 -2.25
N ALA A 275 1.87 7.05 -1.05
CA ALA A 275 1.91 8.33 -0.34
C ALA A 275 3.30 8.96 -0.44
N PHE A 276 3.33 10.25 -0.78
CA PHE A 276 4.55 11.04 -0.85
C PHE A 276 4.70 11.96 0.37
N SER A 277 5.92 12.04 0.89
CA SER A 277 6.32 12.99 1.95
C SER A 277 6.12 14.45 1.54
N ASN A 278 6.31 14.76 0.25
CA ASN A 278 6.43 16.12 -0.25
C ASN A 278 5.49 16.38 -1.45
N GLN A 279 5.14 17.65 -1.65
CA GLN A 279 4.18 18.07 -2.67
C GLN A 279 4.71 17.94 -4.11
N GLN A 280 6.03 18.05 -4.31
CA GLN A 280 6.65 18.05 -5.63
C GLN A 280 6.59 16.67 -6.28
N SER A 281 6.95 15.61 -5.53
CA SER A 281 6.86 14.21 -5.98
C SER A 281 5.41 13.79 -6.26
N TYR A 282 4.47 14.22 -5.41
CA TYR A 282 3.03 14.04 -5.64
C TYR A 282 2.56 14.68 -6.95
N ILE A 283 2.85 15.97 -7.17
CA ILE A 283 2.48 16.68 -8.41
C ILE A 283 3.15 16.02 -9.63
N ALA A 284 4.41 15.60 -9.53
CA ALA A 284 5.12 14.93 -10.62
C ALA A 284 4.45 13.60 -11.01
N ALA A 285 4.09 12.76 -10.03
CA ALA A 285 3.38 11.49 -10.26
C ALA A 285 2.00 11.69 -10.91
N ILE A 286 1.23 12.69 -10.46
CA ILE A 286 -0.06 13.05 -11.10
C ILE A 286 0.14 13.60 -12.52
N SER A 287 1.17 14.43 -12.74
CA SER A 287 1.46 15.04 -14.04
C SER A 287 1.86 14.01 -15.10
N ALA A 288 2.58 12.95 -14.70
CA ALA A 288 2.95 11.85 -15.58
C ALA A 288 1.72 11.08 -16.10
N ARG A 289 0.71 10.90 -15.23
CA ARG A 289 -0.56 10.17 -15.45
C ARG A 289 -0.44 8.68 -15.83
N PHE A 290 0.62 8.26 -16.51
CA PHE A 290 0.90 6.85 -16.82
C PHE A 290 2.36 6.53 -16.53
N VAL A 291 2.61 5.35 -16.00
CA VAL A 291 3.94 4.86 -15.62
C VAL A 291 4.13 3.45 -16.17
N GLN A 292 5.35 3.12 -16.63
CA GLN A 292 5.73 1.73 -16.88
C GLN A 292 6.21 1.11 -15.56
N LEU A 293 5.52 0.10 -15.06
CA LEU A 293 6.03 -0.75 -13.98
C LEU A 293 6.69 -1.98 -14.61
N GLN A 294 8.00 -2.07 -14.44
CA GLN A 294 8.79 -3.26 -14.76
C GLN A 294 9.02 -4.04 -13.46
N HIS A 295 8.49 -5.27 -13.40
CA HIS A 295 8.67 -6.21 -12.30
C HIS A 295 8.85 -7.61 -12.90
N SER A 296 9.97 -8.26 -12.58
CA SER A 296 10.33 -9.57 -13.14
C SER A 296 10.26 -9.54 -14.69
N ASP A 297 9.54 -10.46 -15.31
CA ASP A 297 9.25 -10.56 -16.74
C ASP A 297 7.98 -9.80 -17.19
N ILE A 298 7.41 -8.95 -16.32
CA ILE A 298 6.23 -8.12 -16.60
C ILE A 298 6.66 -6.66 -16.80
N ASP A 299 6.38 -6.09 -17.97
CA ASP A 299 6.40 -4.64 -18.22
C ASP A 299 4.97 -4.18 -18.53
N LYS A 300 4.41 -3.30 -17.68
CA LYS A 300 3.00 -2.92 -17.74
C LYS A 300 2.76 -1.43 -17.49
N ARG A 301 1.90 -0.84 -18.32
CA ARG A 301 1.52 0.58 -18.24
C ARG A 301 0.36 0.82 -17.27
N VAL A 302 0.68 1.29 -16.06
CA VAL A 302 -0.33 1.67 -15.05
C VAL A 302 -0.81 3.11 -15.24
N GLU A 303 -2.03 3.41 -14.80
CA GLU A 303 -2.57 4.78 -14.73
C GLU A 303 -2.46 5.32 -13.29
N VAL A 304 -1.91 6.53 -13.15
CA VAL A 304 -1.76 7.25 -11.87
C VAL A 304 -2.80 8.36 -11.80
N LYS A 305 -3.51 8.45 -10.66
CA LYS A 305 -4.59 9.40 -10.38
C LYS A 305 -4.46 9.97 -8.96
N PRO A 306 -4.98 11.17 -8.66
CA PRO A 306 -5.11 11.63 -7.28
C PRO A 306 -5.97 10.66 -6.47
N TYR A 307 -5.53 10.32 -5.24
CA TYR A 307 -6.40 9.60 -4.31
C TYR A 307 -7.44 10.58 -3.77
N VAL A 308 -8.71 10.35 -4.08
CA VAL A 308 -9.82 11.23 -3.65
C VAL A 308 -10.30 10.79 -2.27
N LEU A 309 -10.64 11.76 -1.43
CA LEU A 309 -10.98 11.59 -0.02
C LEU A 309 -12.42 12.03 0.21
N ASP A 310 -13.05 11.39 1.17
CA ASP A 310 -14.50 11.32 1.29
C ASP A 310 -15.11 12.41 2.19
N ASP A 311 -14.26 13.08 2.97
CA ASP A 311 -14.51 13.87 4.18
C ASP A 311 -13.81 15.24 4.17
N GLN A 312 -13.43 15.73 2.98
CA GLN A 312 -12.65 16.96 2.84
C GLN A 312 -13.52 18.21 2.77
N MET A 313 -13.09 19.27 3.44
CA MET A 313 -13.72 20.59 3.35
C MET A 313 -13.33 21.30 2.04
N CYS A 314 -14.15 22.25 1.62
CA CYS A 314 -13.82 23.14 0.49
C CYS A 314 -12.59 23.99 0.83
N ASP A 315 -11.48 23.81 0.11
CA ASP A 315 -10.20 24.45 0.44
C ASP A 315 -10.29 26.00 0.42
N GLU A 316 -11.13 26.54 -0.46
CA GLU A 316 -11.35 27.98 -0.68
C GLU A 316 -12.20 28.68 0.38
N CYS A 317 -13.04 27.94 1.12
CA CYS A 317 -14.00 28.55 2.06
C CYS A 317 -14.19 27.80 3.38
N GLN A 318 -13.47 26.69 3.58
CA GLN A 318 -13.47 25.88 4.81
C GLN A 318 -14.89 25.57 5.32
N GLY A 319 -15.77 25.19 4.38
CA GLY A 319 -17.18 24.86 4.64
C GLY A 319 -18.12 26.05 4.88
N GLN A 320 -17.62 27.28 5.08
CA GLN A 320 -18.41 28.46 5.47
C GLN A 320 -19.56 28.77 4.51
N ARG A 321 -19.31 28.73 3.19
CA ARG A 321 -20.32 29.02 2.15
C ARG A 321 -21.29 27.87 1.88
N CYS A 322 -21.11 26.73 2.54
CA CYS A 322 -21.79 25.48 2.26
C CYS A 322 -22.31 24.79 3.53
N GLY A 323 -22.52 25.55 4.61
CA GLY A 323 -23.17 25.09 5.84
C GLY A 323 -22.38 24.02 6.61
N GLY A 324 -21.04 24.02 6.51
CA GLY A 324 -20.18 22.99 7.11
C GLY A 324 -20.21 21.63 6.41
N LYS A 325 -20.86 21.51 5.24
CA LYS A 325 -20.81 20.29 4.43
C LYS A 325 -19.44 20.12 3.77
N PHE A 326 -19.01 18.86 3.65
CA PHE A 326 -17.87 18.44 2.84
C PHE A 326 -18.03 18.84 1.37
N ALA A 327 -16.92 18.93 0.64
CA ALA A 327 -16.87 19.29 -0.77
C ALA A 327 -17.30 18.11 -1.69
N PRO A 328 -18.37 18.23 -2.48
CA PRO A 328 -18.78 17.19 -3.44
C PRO A 328 -17.88 17.07 -4.68
N PHE A 329 -17.01 18.05 -4.94
CA PHE A 329 -16.17 18.10 -6.14
C PHE A 329 -14.68 18.18 -5.81
N PHE A 330 -13.88 17.35 -6.48
CA PHE A 330 -12.43 17.47 -6.50
C PHE A 330 -11.93 17.79 -7.91
N CYS A 331 -10.96 18.71 -8.04
CA CYS A 331 -10.38 19.08 -9.33
C CYS A 331 -9.02 18.41 -9.53
N ALA A 332 -8.97 17.35 -10.33
CA ALA A 332 -7.74 16.63 -10.66
C ALA A 332 -6.82 17.34 -11.67
N ASN A 333 -7.10 18.58 -12.06
CA ASN A 333 -6.14 19.37 -12.84
C ASN A 333 -4.98 19.80 -11.94
N VAL A 334 -3.74 19.65 -12.44
CA VAL A 334 -2.49 19.95 -11.69
C VAL A 334 -2.37 21.41 -11.22
N THR A 335 -3.12 22.34 -11.82
CA THR A 335 -3.20 23.76 -11.40
C THR A 335 -4.23 24.03 -10.29
N CYS A 336 -5.00 23.01 -9.88
CA CYS A 336 -5.94 23.05 -8.76
C CYS A 336 -5.56 22.03 -7.69
N LEU A 337 -5.73 20.72 -7.95
CA LEU A 337 -5.57 19.61 -6.97
C LEU A 337 -6.26 19.89 -5.63
N GLN A 338 -7.46 20.46 -5.69
CA GLN A 338 -8.22 21.03 -4.58
C GLN A 338 -9.66 20.52 -4.55
N TYR A 339 -10.24 20.57 -3.35
CA TYR A 339 -11.64 20.26 -3.05
C TYR A 339 -12.46 21.54 -3.05
N TYR A 340 -13.61 21.53 -3.74
CA TYR A 340 -14.49 22.68 -3.85
C TYR A 340 -15.95 22.30 -3.55
N CYS A 341 -16.66 23.13 -2.79
CA CYS A 341 -18.12 23.10 -2.78
C CYS A 341 -18.70 23.96 -3.91
N GLU A 342 -19.95 23.68 -4.27
CA GLU A 342 -20.60 24.08 -5.53
C GLU A 342 -20.39 25.56 -5.90
N HIS A 343 -20.66 26.47 -4.96
CA HIS A 343 -20.45 27.91 -5.11
C HIS A 343 -18.99 28.28 -5.46
N CYS A 344 -18.02 27.62 -4.84
CA CYS A 344 -16.60 27.90 -5.05
C CYS A 344 -16.13 27.28 -6.37
N TRP A 345 -16.59 26.07 -6.71
CA TRP A 345 -16.35 25.47 -8.02
C TRP A 345 -16.81 26.40 -9.14
N ALA A 346 -18.06 26.86 -9.09
CA ALA A 346 -18.64 27.74 -10.12
C ALA A 346 -17.93 29.10 -10.21
N THR A 347 -17.48 29.67 -9.08
CA THR A 347 -16.76 30.96 -9.04
C THR A 347 -15.33 30.89 -9.62
N ILE A 348 -14.71 29.70 -9.62
CA ILE A 348 -13.30 29.51 -10.00
C ILE A 348 -13.16 28.90 -11.40
N HIS A 349 -14.01 27.93 -11.75
CA HIS A 349 -13.97 27.26 -13.04
C HIS A 349 -14.81 27.95 -14.13
N SER A 350 -15.48 29.06 -13.82
CA SER A 350 -16.00 30.00 -14.83
C SER A 350 -14.96 31.02 -15.31
N ARG A 351 -13.74 31.02 -14.74
CA ARG A 351 -12.67 31.96 -15.10
C ARG A 351 -11.92 31.47 -16.36
N PRO A 352 -11.50 32.38 -17.26
CA PRO A 352 -10.73 32.03 -18.44
C PRO A 352 -9.53 31.12 -18.14
N GLY A 353 -9.38 30.06 -18.92
CA GLY A 353 -8.35 29.04 -18.78
C GLY A 353 -8.64 27.94 -17.75
N ARG A 354 -9.72 28.06 -16.96
CA ARG A 354 -10.19 27.00 -16.05
C ARG A 354 -11.50 26.35 -16.50
N GLU A 355 -12.16 26.86 -17.54
CA GLU A 355 -13.44 26.34 -18.06
C GLU A 355 -13.39 24.87 -18.53
N PHE A 356 -12.21 24.37 -18.91
CA PHE A 356 -12.02 23.00 -19.38
C PHE A 356 -11.81 21.99 -18.24
N HIS A 357 -11.72 22.44 -16.99
CA HIS A 357 -11.55 21.56 -15.84
C HIS A 357 -12.85 20.79 -15.57
N LYS A 358 -12.76 19.46 -15.44
CA LYS A 358 -13.92 18.62 -15.11
C LYS A 358 -13.89 18.25 -13.62
N PRO A 359 -15.01 18.37 -12.89
CA PRO A 359 -15.07 17.91 -11.52
C PRO A 359 -15.06 16.38 -11.50
N LEU A 360 -14.26 15.79 -10.62
CA LEU A 360 -14.53 14.44 -10.16
C LEU A 360 -15.68 14.55 -9.14
N VAL A 361 -16.83 14.01 -9.51
CA VAL A 361 -18.05 13.97 -8.69
C VAL A 361 -18.10 12.62 -7.97
N LYS A 362 -18.39 12.66 -6.67
CA LYS A 362 -18.46 11.48 -5.81
C LYS A 362 -19.76 10.69 -6.03
N GLU A 363 -19.74 9.73 -6.97
CA GLU A 363 -20.87 8.80 -7.16
C GLU A 363 -20.92 7.73 -6.07
N GLY A 364 -22.02 7.70 -5.30
CA GLY A 364 -22.49 6.50 -4.62
C GLY A 364 -21.82 6.15 -3.28
N ALA A 365 -22.25 6.83 -2.22
CA ALA A 365 -22.16 6.32 -0.84
C ALA A 365 -23.16 5.16 -0.56
N ASP A 366 -23.95 4.76 -1.57
CA ASP A 366 -25.11 3.89 -1.45
C ASP A 366 -25.18 2.87 -2.62
N ARG A 367 -24.15 2.04 -2.75
CA ARG A 367 -24.27 0.76 -3.45
C ARG A 367 -24.52 -0.34 -2.40
N PRO A 368 -25.45 -1.28 -2.64
CA PRO A 368 -25.60 -2.42 -1.75
C PRO A 368 -24.29 -3.20 -1.67
N ARG A 369 -23.95 -3.66 -0.45
CA ARG A 369 -22.76 -4.49 -0.22
C ARG A 369 -22.85 -5.74 -1.10
N ALA A 370 -21.71 -6.22 -1.59
CA ALA A 370 -21.63 -7.52 -2.24
C ALA A 370 -22.25 -8.58 -1.29
N VAL A 371 -23.12 -9.44 -1.83
CA VAL A 371 -23.72 -10.52 -1.04
C VAL A 371 -22.61 -11.48 -0.59
N PRO A 372 -22.53 -11.85 0.70
CA PRO A 372 -21.54 -12.81 1.17
C PRO A 372 -21.63 -14.14 0.41
N PHE A 373 -20.49 -14.79 0.21
CA PHE A 373 -20.46 -16.15 -0.33
C PHE A 373 -21.29 -17.07 0.57
N ARG A 374 -22.28 -17.75 -0.02
CA ARG A 374 -23.08 -18.77 0.66
C ARG A 374 -22.32 -20.09 0.59
N TRP A 375 -21.66 -20.42 1.69
CA TRP A 375 -21.29 -21.79 2.03
C TRP A 375 -22.60 -22.58 2.21
N CYS A 376 -22.70 -23.74 1.54
CA CYS A 376 -23.86 -24.62 1.53
C CYS A 376 -23.49 -25.98 2.13
#